data_AF-A0A352S1F5-F1
#
_entry.id   AF-A0A352S1F5-F1
#
_cell.length_a   1.000
_cell.length_b   1.000
_cell.length_c   1.000
_cell.angle_alpha   90.00
_cell.angle_beta   90.00
_cell.angle_gamma   90.00
#
_symmetry.space_group_name_H-M   'P 1'
#
loop_
_entity.id
_entity.type
_entity.pdbx_description
1 polymer ?
#
loop_
_entity_poly.entity_id
_entity_poly.type
_entity_poly.pdbx_seq_one_letter_code
_entity_poly.pdbx_strand_id
1 'polypeptide(L)'
;TAAIVVAGIGYGLYWGLYARHFESTDDAYVAGNVVQVTPLVGGTVVSIAADDTQLVTAGQPLIQLDRADTQVAMEQAEAQLAQAVREVRTLYVNNASLAANVALRDADVAKARDDLRRRQAIAGSGAVSSEEISHAQTALKAAESALLASKEQLASNQVLTDQTTVEKHPNVQRAAANLRSDYLSFARSTLPAPVTGYVAKRSVQVGQRVAAGTPLMAVVPLDQVWVDANFKEVQITHMRIGQPVELEADVYGSKVKYQGHVEGFSAGTGAAFSLLPAQNATGNWIKVVQRLPVRIALDAQQLKEHPLRVGLSMNVTVDVRKEEGAAMVTAANARPLQTDVYDKVAQDADELIARIISVNNGGRTPAPAAPGGASAARAAAKPANT
;
A
#
# COMPACT_ATOMS: atom_id res chain seq x y z
N THR A 1 43.03 41.04 46.73
CA THR A 1 41.68 40.89 47.35
C THR A 1 40.61 41.63 46.57
N ALA A 2 40.72 42.93 46.32
CA ALA A 2 39.72 43.69 45.54
C ALA A 2 39.45 43.11 44.12
N ALA A 3 40.49 42.69 43.38
CA ALA A 3 40.32 42.06 42.06
C ALA A 3 39.56 40.72 42.12
N ILE A 4 39.74 39.94 43.18
CA ILE A 4 39.03 38.66 43.38
C ILE A 4 37.56 38.92 43.72
N VAL A 5 37.28 39.96 44.51
CA VAL A 5 35.91 40.37 44.85
C VAL A 5 35.17 40.90 43.61
N VAL A 6 35.83 41.71 42.78
CA VAL A 6 35.24 42.21 41.52
C VAL A 6 35.02 41.07 40.53
N ALA A 7 35.98 40.15 40.39
CA ALA A 7 35.80 38.95 39.56
C ALA A 7 34.67 38.05 40.08
N GLY A 8 34.54 37.92 41.41
CA GLY A 8 33.47 37.15 42.04
C GLY A 8 32.08 37.77 41.85
N ILE A 9 31.95 39.09 41.97
CA ILE A 9 30.70 39.81 41.69
C ILE A 9 30.36 39.75 40.20
N GLY A 10 31.36 39.93 39.32
CA GLY A 10 31.19 39.79 37.87
C GLY A 10 30.74 38.39 37.47
N TYR A 11 31.36 37.35 38.04
CA TYR A 11 30.95 35.96 37.85
C TYR A 11 29.56 35.68 38.43
N GLY A 12 29.24 36.18 39.62
CA GLY A 12 27.93 36.03 40.24
C GLY A 12 26.80 36.68 39.44
N LEU A 13 27.04 37.86 38.87
CA LEU A 13 26.11 38.54 37.96
C LEU A 13 25.96 37.77 36.64
N TYR A 14 27.07 37.33 36.04
CA TYR A 14 27.06 36.52 34.82
C TYR A 14 26.31 35.19 35.01
N TRP A 15 26.56 34.52 36.13
CA TRP A 15 25.91 33.26 36.47
C TRP A 15 24.42 33.46 36.75
N GLY A 16 24.07 34.47 37.56
CA GLY A 16 22.69 34.77 37.93
C GLY A 16 21.82 35.30 36.80
N LEU A 17 22.41 35.97 35.79
CA LEU A 17 21.66 36.58 34.68
C LEU A 17 21.72 35.75 33.39
N TYR A 18 22.76 34.94 33.18
CA TYR A 18 22.99 34.25 31.91
C TYR A 18 23.26 32.75 32.08
N ALA A 19 24.30 32.35 32.82
CA ALA A 19 24.75 30.96 32.80
C ALA A 19 23.75 29.95 33.38
N ARG A 20 22.92 30.36 34.37
CA ARG A 20 21.89 29.48 34.97
C ARG A 20 20.73 29.11 34.03
N HIS A 21 20.65 29.77 32.88
CA HIS A 21 19.50 29.72 31.99
C HIS A 21 19.73 28.87 30.74
N PHE A 22 20.89 28.21 30.66
CA PHE A 22 21.24 27.33 29.57
C PHE A 22 21.72 25.99 30.11
N GLU A 23 21.21 24.92 29.54
CA GLU A 23 21.67 23.57 29.82
C GLU A 23 22.33 22.99 28.57
N SER A 24 23.56 22.53 28.71
CA SER A 24 24.32 21.99 27.59
C SER A 24 24.67 20.52 27.78
N THR A 25 24.75 19.79 26.68
CA THR A 25 25.26 18.41 26.63
C THR A 25 26.03 18.18 25.34
N ASP A 26 27.09 17.39 25.44
CA ASP A 26 27.92 16.87 24.34
C ASP A 26 27.53 15.42 23.96
N ASP A 27 26.67 14.80 24.77
CA ASP A 27 26.15 13.46 24.55
C ASP A 27 24.86 13.55 23.72
N ALA A 28 25.00 13.98 22.48
CA ALA A 28 23.89 14.10 21.54
C ALA A 28 24.26 13.55 20.17
N TYR A 29 23.33 12.81 19.58
CA TYR A 29 23.53 12.16 18.29
C TYR A 29 22.36 12.45 17.35
N VAL A 30 22.69 12.65 16.08
CA VAL A 30 21.69 12.75 15.01
C VAL A 30 21.01 11.38 14.86
N ALA A 31 19.70 11.36 15.03
CA ALA A 31 18.85 10.21 14.83
C ALA A 31 17.89 10.46 13.66
N GLY A 32 17.36 9.40 13.08
CA GLY A 32 16.50 9.49 11.91
C GLY A 32 15.78 8.18 11.66
N ASN A 33 14.74 8.25 10.84
CA ASN A 33 14.00 7.05 10.44
C ASN A 33 14.89 6.19 9.53
N VAL A 34 15.16 4.95 9.94
CA VAL A 34 15.87 3.97 9.09
C VAL A 34 14.82 3.07 8.46
N VAL A 35 14.47 3.36 7.21
CA VAL A 35 13.42 2.60 6.50
C VAL A 35 14.06 1.39 5.83
N GLN A 36 13.73 0.21 6.34
CA GLN A 36 14.23 -1.04 5.79
C GLN A 36 13.40 -1.49 4.59
N VAL A 37 14.07 -1.85 3.52
CA VAL A 37 13.49 -2.42 2.31
C VAL A 37 13.60 -3.94 2.39
N THR A 38 12.45 -4.59 2.57
CA THR A 38 12.32 -6.05 2.73
C THR A 38 11.43 -6.62 1.62
N PRO A 39 11.79 -7.75 1.01
CA PRO A 39 10.97 -8.39 -0.01
C PRO A 39 9.76 -9.08 0.63
N LEU A 40 8.61 -9.04 -0.04
CA LEU A 40 7.44 -9.84 0.34
C LEU A 40 7.44 -11.23 -0.30
N VAL A 41 8.20 -11.41 -1.38
CA VAL A 41 8.35 -12.67 -2.10
C VAL A 41 9.82 -13.10 -2.11
N GLY A 42 10.09 -14.39 -1.95
CA GLY A 42 11.45 -14.90 -2.06
C GLY A 42 11.89 -14.99 -3.52
N GLY A 43 13.19 -14.89 -3.78
CA GLY A 43 13.72 -14.95 -5.14
C GLY A 43 15.23 -14.81 -5.22
N THR A 44 15.77 -14.93 -6.42
CA THR A 44 17.19 -14.64 -6.71
C THR A 44 17.32 -13.21 -7.16
N VAL A 45 18.31 -12.48 -6.66
CA VAL A 45 18.55 -11.07 -7.02
C VAL A 45 19.21 -11.01 -8.39
N VAL A 46 18.55 -10.36 -9.35
CA VAL A 46 19.03 -10.23 -10.74
C VAL A 46 19.73 -8.89 -10.97
N SER A 47 19.21 -7.81 -10.38
CA SER A 47 19.84 -6.50 -10.49
C SER A 47 19.66 -5.66 -9.24
N ILE A 48 20.62 -4.76 -9.02
CA ILE A 48 20.62 -3.77 -7.96
C ILE A 48 20.86 -2.43 -8.64
N ALA A 49 19.91 -1.51 -8.50
CA ALA A 49 19.88 -0.23 -9.21
C ALA A 49 20.32 0.96 -8.34
N ALA A 50 20.61 0.72 -7.06
CA ALA A 50 21.15 1.73 -6.14
C ALA A 50 22.20 1.11 -5.23
N ASP A 51 23.29 1.84 -4.99
CA ASP A 51 24.35 1.45 -4.06
C ASP A 51 24.41 2.39 -2.86
N ASP A 52 25.23 2.02 -1.87
CA ASP A 52 25.44 2.83 -0.67
C ASP A 52 25.79 4.28 -1.02
N THR A 53 25.31 5.23 -0.23
CA THR A 53 25.49 6.69 -0.37
C THR A 53 24.71 7.37 -1.51
N GLN A 54 23.99 6.62 -2.34
CA GLN A 54 23.21 7.21 -3.43
C GLN A 54 21.86 7.74 -2.95
N LEU A 55 21.42 8.86 -3.53
CA LEU A 55 20.08 9.41 -3.36
C LEU A 55 19.10 8.63 -4.23
N VAL A 56 18.01 8.16 -3.64
CA VAL A 56 16.91 7.46 -4.32
C VAL A 56 15.61 8.21 -4.10
N THR A 57 14.75 8.22 -5.11
CA THR A 57 13.41 8.82 -5.02
C THR A 57 12.36 7.78 -4.68
N ALA A 58 11.31 8.15 -3.93
CA ALA A 58 10.17 7.28 -3.69
C ALA A 58 9.62 6.68 -5.00
N GLY A 59 9.39 5.37 -5.02
CA GLY A 59 8.95 4.62 -6.19
C GLY A 59 10.05 4.18 -7.15
N GLN A 60 11.30 4.65 -6.99
CA GLN A 60 12.42 4.21 -7.83
C GLN A 60 12.71 2.72 -7.58
N PRO A 61 12.84 1.88 -8.62
CA PRO A 61 13.20 0.48 -8.45
C PRO A 61 14.61 0.36 -7.87
N LEU A 62 14.78 -0.35 -6.75
CA LEU A 62 16.06 -0.54 -6.07
C LEU A 62 16.65 -1.91 -6.35
N ILE A 63 15.83 -2.95 -6.19
CA ILE A 63 16.25 -4.35 -6.33
C ILE A 63 15.25 -5.07 -7.22
N GLN A 64 15.75 -5.84 -8.17
CA GLN A 64 14.95 -6.73 -9.01
C GLN A 64 15.26 -8.17 -8.64
N LEU A 65 14.23 -8.90 -8.21
CA LEU A 65 14.24 -10.34 -8.10
C LEU A 65 13.88 -10.97 -9.44
N ASP A 66 14.34 -12.20 -9.64
CA ASP A 66 13.97 -13.02 -10.80
C ASP A 66 12.45 -13.17 -10.88
N ARG A 67 11.90 -12.83 -12.04
CA ARG A 67 10.46 -12.77 -12.27
C ARG A 67 9.95 -13.99 -13.00
N ALA A 68 10.82 -14.88 -13.51
CA ALA A 68 10.43 -15.94 -14.43
C ALA A 68 9.25 -16.78 -13.88
N ASP A 69 9.38 -17.30 -12.66
CA ASP A 69 8.34 -18.12 -12.03
C ASP A 69 7.05 -17.31 -11.78
N THR A 70 7.18 -16.09 -11.27
CA THR A 70 6.01 -15.23 -10.99
C THR A 70 5.30 -14.77 -12.26
N GLN A 71 6.04 -14.58 -13.35
CA GLN A 71 5.50 -14.18 -14.64
C GLN A 71 4.72 -15.34 -15.25
N VAL A 72 5.28 -16.56 -15.24
CA VAL A 72 4.58 -17.75 -15.72
C VAL A 72 3.30 -18.00 -14.91
N ALA A 73 3.36 -17.84 -13.57
CA ALA A 73 2.17 -17.97 -12.72
C ALA A 73 1.08 -16.93 -13.08
N MET A 74 1.48 -15.66 -13.25
CA MET A 74 0.57 -14.59 -13.69
C MET A 74 -0.06 -14.91 -15.06
N GLU A 75 0.74 -15.30 -16.06
CA GLU A 75 0.25 -15.67 -17.40
C GLU A 75 -0.72 -16.87 -17.36
N GLN A 76 -0.46 -17.85 -16.50
CA GLN A 76 -1.39 -18.97 -16.28
C GLN A 76 -2.71 -18.50 -15.66
N ALA A 77 -2.67 -17.60 -14.69
CA ALA A 77 -3.87 -17.04 -14.07
C ALA A 77 -4.66 -16.15 -15.04
N GLU A 78 -3.99 -15.41 -15.93
CA GLU A 78 -4.64 -14.66 -17.01
C GLU A 78 -5.41 -15.60 -17.95
N ALA A 79 -4.79 -16.70 -18.37
CA ALA A 79 -5.42 -17.69 -19.22
C ALA A 79 -6.63 -18.35 -18.52
N GLN A 80 -6.51 -18.66 -17.22
CA GLN A 80 -7.60 -19.22 -16.41
C GLN A 80 -8.77 -18.25 -16.27
N LEU A 81 -8.53 -16.95 -16.05
CA LEU A 81 -9.58 -15.94 -16.04
C LEU A 81 -10.28 -15.84 -17.40
N ALA A 82 -9.51 -15.79 -18.48
CA ALA A 82 -10.06 -15.74 -19.83
C ALA A 82 -10.93 -16.97 -20.14
N GLN A 83 -10.50 -18.16 -19.70
CA GLN A 83 -11.27 -19.39 -19.82
C GLN A 83 -12.57 -19.33 -19.00
N ALA A 84 -12.49 -18.94 -17.72
CA ALA A 84 -13.65 -18.83 -16.85
C ALA A 84 -14.72 -17.87 -17.40
N VAL A 85 -14.30 -16.72 -17.98
CA VAL A 85 -15.21 -15.76 -18.61
C VAL A 85 -15.92 -16.39 -19.80
N ARG A 86 -15.21 -17.13 -20.67
CA ARG A 86 -15.81 -17.80 -21.84
C ARG A 86 -16.74 -18.95 -21.46
N GLU A 87 -16.38 -19.73 -20.45
CA GLU A 87 -17.23 -20.79 -19.91
C GLU A 87 -18.53 -20.21 -19.35
N VAL A 88 -18.45 -19.17 -18.52
CA VAL A 88 -19.64 -18.49 -17.98
C VAL A 88 -20.47 -17.90 -19.11
N ARG A 89 -19.86 -17.18 -20.06
CA ARG A 89 -20.58 -16.66 -21.23
C ARG A 89 -21.33 -17.75 -22.00
N THR A 90 -20.78 -18.95 -22.09
CA THR A 90 -21.45 -20.10 -22.74
C THR A 90 -22.71 -20.51 -21.98
N LEU A 91 -22.71 -20.48 -20.64
CA LEU A 91 -23.91 -20.73 -19.82
C LEU A 91 -25.03 -19.72 -20.14
N TYR A 92 -24.69 -18.45 -20.28
CA TYR A 92 -25.66 -17.40 -20.65
C TYR A 92 -26.20 -17.59 -22.08
N VAL A 93 -25.35 -17.95 -23.05
CA VAL A 93 -25.77 -18.23 -24.43
C VAL A 93 -26.68 -19.48 -24.48
N ASN A 94 -26.41 -20.49 -23.66
CA ASN A 94 -27.21 -21.71 -23.58
C ASN A 94 -28.66 -21.46 -23.13
N ASN A 95 -28.92 -20.42 -22.30
CA ASN A 95 -30.29 -20.05 -21.92
C ASN A 95 -31.15 -19.73 -23.15
N ALA A 96 -30.63 -19.00 -24.13
CA ALA A 96 -31.37 -18.66 -25.34
C ALA A 96 -31.71 -19.91 -26.18
N SER A 97 -30.77 -20.84 -26.29
CA SER A 97 -30.98 -22.13 -26.98
C SER A 97 -32.01 -23.00 -26.26
N LEU A 98 -31.92 -23.11 -24.94
CA LEU A 98 -32.87 -23.85 -24.11
C LEU A 98 -34.27 -23.23 -24.13
N ALA A 99 -34.37 -21.90 -24.09
CA ALA A 99 -35.65 -21.19 -24.22
C ALA A 99 -36.29 -21.44 -25.60
N ALA A 100 -35.50 -21.45 -26.68
CA ALA A 100 -36.00 -21.82 -28.01
C ALA A 100 -36.50 -23.28 -28.06
N ASN A 101 -35.81 -24.20 -27.38
CA ASN A 101 -36.27 -25.60 -27.28
C ASN A 101 -37.60 -25.70 -26.50
N VAL A 102 -37.75 -24.98 -25.40
CA VAL A 102 -39.03 -24.89 -24.66
C VAL A 102 -40.15 -24.36 -25.56
N ALA A 103 -39.91 -23.29 -26.31
CA ALA A 103 -40.89 -22.74 -27.25
C ALA A 103 -41.29 -23.75 -28.34
N LEU A 104 -40.33 -24.53 -28.85
CA LEU A 104 -40.60 -25.61 -29.80
C LEU A 104 -41.48 -26.72 -29.18
N ARG A 105 -41.15 -27.18 -27.96
CA ARG A 105 -41.96 -28.20 -27.27
C ARG A 105 -43.36 -27.69 -26.90
N ASP A 106 -43.50 -26.41 -26.60
CA ASP A 106 -44.78 -25.78 -26.31
C ASP A 106 -45.70 -25.78 -27.53
N ALA A 107 -45.14 -25.50 -28.72
CA ALA A 107 -45.86 -25.63 -29.99
C ALA A 107 -46.29 -27.08 -30.29
N ASP A 108 -45.46 -28.07 -29.97
CA ASP A 108 -45.81 -29.50 -30.12
C ASP A 108 -46.99 -29.89 -29.21
N VAL A 109 -47.00 -29.41 -27.97
CA VAL A 109 -48.13 -29.60 -27.03
C VAL A 109 -49.39 -28.95 -27.55
N ALA A 110 -49.32 -27.71 -28.06
CA ALA A 110 -50.46 -27.01 -28.63
C ALA A 110 -51.08 -27.79 -29.81
N LYS A 111 -50.22 -28.29 -30.72
CA LYS A 111 -50.65 -29.13 -31.83
C LYS A 111 -51.33 -30.42 -31.37
N ALA A 112 -50.71 -31.17 -30.45
CA ALA A 112 -51.26 -32.42 -29.93
C ALA A 112 -52.60 -32.21 -29.20
N ARG A 113 -52.72 -31.10 -28.46
CA ARG A 113 -53.95 -30.71 -27.76
C ARG A 113 -55.07 -30.39 -28.74
N ASP A 114 -54.77 -29.70 -29.83
CA ASP A 114 -55.74 -29.38 -30.87
C ASP A 114 -56.16 -30.62 -31.67
N ASP A 115 -55.23 -31.53 -31.96
CA ASP A 115 -55.54 -32.83 -32.57
C ASP A 115 -56.48 -33.66 -31.70
N LEU A 116 -56.20 -33.76 -30.39
CA LEU A 116 -57.08 -34.44 -29.44
C LEU A 116 -58.47 -33.79 -29.40
N ARG A 117 -58.53 -32.45 -29.32
CA ARG A 117 -59.78 -31.70 -29.27
C ARG A 117 -60.64 -31.91 -30.52
N ARG A 118 -60.01 -31.89 -31.71
CA ARG A 118 -60.69 -32.18 -32.98
C ARG A 118 -61.26 -33.60 -33.00
N ARG A 119 -60.48 -34.60 -32.60
CA ARG A 119 -60.90 -36.02 -32.57
C ARG A 119 -62.04 -36.26 -31.56
N GLN A 120 -61.99 -35.62 -30.39
CA GLN A 120 -63.05 -35.70 -29.39
C GLN A 120 -64.37 -35.09 -29.87
N ALA A 121 -64.32 -33.99 -30.63
CA ALA A 121 -65.53 -33.33 -31.13
C ALA A 121 -66.34 -34.19 -32.12
N ILE A 122 -65.67 -35.12 -32.84
CA ILE A 122 -66.30 -36.00 -33.84
C ILE A 122 -66.47 -37.45 -33.35
N ALA A 123 -66.14 -37.74 -32.08
CA ALA A 123 -66.26 -39.08 -31.51
C ALA A 123 -67.72 -39.59 -31.48
N GLY A 124 -68.68 -38.68 -31.27
CA GLY A 124 -70.11 -39.00 -31.22
C GLY A 124 -70.75 -39.33 -32.58
N SER A 125 -70.08 -39.03 -33.70
CA SER A 125 -70.61 -39.29 -35.05
C SER A 125 -70.16 -40.64 -35.63
N GLY A 126 -69.42 -41.45 -34.86
CA GLY A 126 -68.88 -42.75 -35.30
C GLY A 126 -67.69 -42.66 -36.28
N ALA A 127 -67.17 -41.46 -36.53
CA ALA A 127 -66.10 -41.21 -37.50
C ALA A 127 -64.68 -41.48 -36.97
N VAL A 128 -64.52 -41.68 -35.65
CA VAL A 128 -63.22 -41.93 -34.99
C VAL A 128 -63.39 -43.05 -33.97
N SER A 129 -62.43 -43.99 -33.93
CA SER A 129 -62.45 -45.11 -32.98
C SER A 129 -62.01 -44.69 -31.57
N SER A 130 -62.38 -45.46 -30.55
CA SER A 130 -61.91 -45.25 -29.17
C SER A 130 -60.40 -45.41 -29.02
N GLU A 131 -59.80 -46.32 -29.78
CA GLU A 131 -58.36 -46.54 -29.85
C GLU A 131 -57.65 -45.28 -30.36
N GLU A 132 -58.22 -44.61 -31.34
CA GLU A 132 -57.63 -43.44 -31.96
C GLU A 132 -57.68 -42.18 -31.07
N ILE A 133 -58.67 -42.09 -30.17
CA ILE A 133 -58.70 -41.09 -29.09
C ILE A 133 -57.65 -41.43 -28.02
N SER A 134 -57.51 -42.71 -27.65
CA SER A 134 -56.50 -43.17 -26.69
C SER A 134 -55.07 -42.88 -27.17
N HIS A 135 -54.79 -43.08 -28.46
CA HIS A 135 -53.53 -42.69 -29.08
C HIS A 135 -53.29 -41.18 -29.02
N ALA A 136 -54.31 -40.36 -29.33
CA ALA A 136 -54.19 -38.90 -29.25
C ALA A 136 -53.97 -38.40 -27.80
N GLN A 137 -54.61 -39.02 -26.80
CA GLN A 137 -54.36 -38.73 -25.39
C GLN A 137 -52.93 -39.09 -24.98
N THR A 138 -52.45 -40.26 -25.41
CA THR A 138 -51.08 -40.71 -25.12
C THR A 138 -50.05 -39.78 -25.78
N ALA A 139 -50.32 -39.33 -27.02
CA ALA A 139 -49.47 -38.38 -27.73
C ALA A 139 -49.43 -37.01 -27.03
N LEU A 140 -50.57 -36.48 -26.58
CA LEU A 140 -50.60 -35.25 -25.79
C LEU A 140 -49.80 -35.41 -24.49
N LYS A 141 -50.00 -36.50 -23.75
CA LYS A 141 -49.28 -36.75 -22.49
C LYS A 141 -47.77 -36.86 -22.73
N ALA A 142 -47.34 -37.52 -23.81
CA ALA A 142 -45.92 -37.58 -24.19
C ALA A 142 -45.34 -36.20 -24.52
N ALA A 143 -46.09 -35.36 -25.25
CA ALA A 143 -45.67 -33.99 -25.56
C ALA A 143 -45.58 -33.13 -24.29
N GLU A 144 -46.54 -33.25 -23.37
CA GLU A 144 -46.52 -32.54 -22.08
C GLU A 144 -45.34 -32.95 -21.20
N SER A 145 -45.02 -34.25 -21.13
CA SER A 145 -43.82 -34.74 -20.45
C SER A 145 -42.53 -34.23 -21.09
N ALA A 146 -42.45 -34.16 -22.42
CA ALA A 146 -41.29 -33.61 -23.12
C ALA A 146 -41.12 -32.10 -22.87
N LEU A 147 -42.22 -31.34 -22.84
CA LEU A 147 -42.19 -29.92 -22.49
C LEU A 147 -41.72 -29.70 -21.05
N LEU A 148 -42.22 -30.50 -20.10
CA LEU A 148 -41.77 -30.43 -18.71
C LEU A 148 -40.26 -30.69 -18.61
N ALA A 149 -39.75 -31.72 -19.28
CA ALA A 149 -38.32 -32.02 -19.31
C ALA A 149 -37.49 -30.83 -19.86
N SER A 150 -37.93 -30.20 -20.96
CA SER A 150 -37.24 -29.01 -21.50
C SER A 150 -37.31 -27.80 -20.56
N LYS A 151 -38.42 -27.61 -19.84
CA LYS A 151 -38.57 -26.55 -18.83
C LYS A 151 -37.62 -26.76 -17.64
N GLU A 152 -37.52 -27.97 -17.12
CA GLU A 152 -36.58 -28.32 -16.04
C GLU A 152 -35.12 -28.13 -16.48
N GLN A 153 -34.80 -28.48 -17.73
CA GLN A 153 -33.47 -28.26 -18.29
C GLN A 153 -33.12 -26.76 -18.37
N LEU A 154 -34.07 -25.91 -18.80
CA LEU A 154 -33.90 -24.46 -18.81
C LEU A 154 -33.74 -23.91 -17.39
N ALA A 155 -34.61 -24.30 -16.46
CA ALA A 155 -34.57 -23.84 -15.07
C ALA A 155 -33.22 -24.20 -14.40
N SER A 156 -32.72 -25.40 -14.63
CA SER A 156 -31.41 -25.85 -14.14
C SER A 156 -30.26 -24.96 -14.64
N ASN A 157 -30.25 -24.59 -15.93
CA ASN A 157 -29.24 -23.69 -16.48
C ASN A 157 -29.43 -22.23 -16.01
N GLN A 158 -30.67 -21.80 -15.81
CA GLN A 158 -30.99 -20.48 -15.27
C GLN A 158 -30.45 -20.30 -13.85
N VAL A 159 -30.53 -21.30 -12.98
CA VAL A 159 -29.93 -21.25 -11.63
C VAL A 159 -28.43 -20.91 -11.66
N LEU A 160 -27.70 -21.35 -12.69
CA LEU A 160 -26.28 -21.05 -12.87
C LEU A 160 -26.00 -19.61 -13.37
N THR A 161 -27.03 -18.90 -13.83
CA THR A 161 -26.90 -17.57 -14.46
C THR A 161 -27.75 -16.49 -13.78
N ASP A 162 -28.73 -16.89 -12.97
CA ASP A 162 -29.65 -16.00 -12.29
C ASP A 162 -28.93 -15.09 -11.29
N GLN A 163 -29.44 -13.87 -11.16
CA GLN A 163 -28.96 -12.84 -10.24
C GLN A 163 -27.47 -12.46 -10.38
N THR A 164 -26.82 -12.86 -11.47
CA THR A 164 -25.42 -12.50 -11.74
C THR A 164 -25.26 -11.89 -13.12
N THR A 165 -24.09 -11.31 -13.36
CA THR A 165 -23.61 -10.96 -14.70
C THR A 165 -22.35 -11.79 -14.94
N VAL A 166 -21.91 -11.92 -16.20
CA VAL A 166 -20.66 -12.64 -16.51
C VAL A 166 -19.49 -12.10 -15.67
N GLU A 167 -19.41 -10.78 -15.48
CA GLU A 167 -18.35 -10.15 -14.67
C GLU A 167 -18.44 -10.47 -13.18
N LYS A 168 -19.66 -10.56 -12.63
CA LYS A 168 -19.90 -10.82 -11.20
C LYS A 168 -20.12 -12.30 -10.87
N HIS A 169 -19.99 -13.19 -11.85
CA HIS A 169 -20.20 -14.60 -11.64
C HIS A 169 -19.12 -15.18 -10.70
N PRO A 170 -19.47 -16.04 -9.71
CA PRO A 170 -18.51 -16.53 -8.70
C PRO A 170 -17.25 -17.18 -9.29
N ASN A 171 -17.38 -17.94 -10.39
CA ASN A 171 -16.23 -18.54 -11.06
C ASN A 171 -15.27 -17.51 -11.67
N VAL A 172 -15.80 -16.41 -12.21
CA VAL A 172 -14.99 -15.30 -12.78
C VAL A 172 -14.33 -14.52 -11.65
N GLN A 173 -15.06 -14.24 -10.57
CA GLN A 173 -14.49 -13.55 -9.40
C GLN A 173 -13.37 -14.36 -8.74
N ARG A 174 -13.52 -15.68 -8.63
CA ARG A 174 -12.46 -16.57 -8.11
C ARG A 174 -11.22 -16.52 -9.01
N ALA A 175 -11.39 -16.64 -10.32
CA ALA A 175 -10.26 -16.56 -11.25
C ALA A 175 -9.61 -15.16 -11.27
N ALA A 176 -10.41 -14.10 -11.13
CA ALA A 176 -9.92 -12.73 -11.02
C ALA A 176 -9.12 -12.50 -9.73
N ALA A 177 -9.57 -13.06 -8.60
CA ALA A 177 -8.85 -13.00 -7.34
C ALA A 177 -7.50 -13.74 -7.41
N ASN A 178 -7.46 -14.90 -8.08
CA ASN A 178 -6.22 -15.64 -8.32
C ASN A 178 -5.25 -14.81 -9.18
N LEU A 179 -5.72 -14.25 -10.30
CA LEU A 179 -4.90 -13.37 -11.14
C LEU A 179 -4.39 -12.17 -10.35
N ARG A 180 -5.23 -11.54 -9.50
CA ARG A 180 -4.78 -10.43 -8.64
C ARG A 180 -3.64 -10.86 -7.73
N SER A 181 -3.75 -12.03 -7.08
CA SER A 181 -2.70 -12.56 -6.21
C SER A 181 -1.37 -12.81 -6.94
N ASP A 182 -1.43 -13.40 -8.13
CA ASP A 182 -0.24 -13.74 -8.92
C ASP A 182 0.39 -12.50 -9.55
N TYR A 183 -0.43 -11.54 -9.99
CA TYR A 183 0.03 -10.23 -10.44
C TYR A 183 0.74 -9.46 -9.32
N LEU A 184 0.16 -9.44 -8.11
CA LEU A 184 0.82 -8.83 -6.94
C LEU A 184 2.17 -9.48 -6.65
N SER A 185 2.26 -10.81 -6.77
CA SER A 185 3.52 -11.53 -6.58
C SER A 185 4.55 -11.16 -7.64
N PHE A 186 4.15 -11.07 -8.91
CA PHE A 186 4.99 -10.59 -10.02
C PHE A 186 5.47 -9.15 -9.84
N ALA A 187 4.58 -8.25 -9.41
CA ALA A 187 4.92 -6.86 -9.16
C ALA A 187 5.89 -6.72 -7.97
N ARG A 188 5.68 -7.49 -6.89
CA ARG A 188 6.53 -7.53 -5.69
C ARG A 188 7.93 -8.09 -5.93
N SER A 189 8.19 -8.71 -7.08
CA SER A 189 9.54 -9.08 -7.51
C SER A 189 10.42 -7.85 -7.81
N THR A 190 9.82 -6.67 -8.02
CA THR A 190 10.55 -5.39 -8.01
C THR A 190 10.35 -4.72 -6.67
N LEU A 191 11.44 -4.37 -5.98
CA LEU A 191 11.38 -3.65 -4.72
C LEU A 191 11.68 -2.17 -4.99
N PRO A 192 10.67 -1.29 -4.92
CA PRO A 192 10.88 0.14 -5.04
C PRO A 192 11.32 0.77 -3.71
N ALA A 193 11.86 1.98 -3.77
CA ALA A 193 12.12 2.80 -2.60
C ALA A 193 10.79 3.26 -1.97
N PRO A 194 10.51 2.97 -0.69
CA PRO A 194 9.27 3.41 -0.03
C PRO A 194 9.25 4.91 0.24
N VAL A 195 10.42 5.53 0.41
CA VAL A 195 10.60 6.97 0.67
C VAL A 195 11.77 7.51 -0.13
N THR A 196 11.78 8.82 -0.38
CA THR A 196 12.93 9.51 -0.94
C THR A 196 14.00 9.67 0.15
N GLY A 197 15.25 9.30 -0.14
CA GLY A 197 16.33 9.37 0.84
C GLY A 197 17.62 8.75 0.33
N TYR A 198 18.61 8.63 1.22
CA TYR A 198 19.91 8.06 0.87
C TYR A 198 19.99 6.59 1.28
N VAL A 199 20.61 5.77 0.43
CA VAL A 199 20.93 4.38 0.77
C VAL A 199 22.02 4.38 1.85
N ALA A 200 21.65 4.00 3.08
CA ALA A 200 22.56 3.96 4.21
C ALA A 200 23.34 2.65 4.29
N LYS A 201 22.71 1.54 3.89
CA LYS A 201 23.35 0.22 3.89
C LYS A 201 22.64 -0.73 2.93
N ARG A 202 23.42 -1.41 2.09
CA ARG A 202 23.00 -2.52 1.25
C ARG A 202 23.61 -3.82 1.77
N SER A 203 22.76 -4.81 2.03
CA SER A 203 23.16 -6.12 2.58
C SER A 203 23.04 -7.26 1.58
N VAL A 204 22.66 -6.97 0.32
CA VAL A 204 22.34 -7.96 -0.71
C VAL A 204 23.28 -7.85 -1.90
N GLN A 205 23.62 -8.97 -2.55
CA GLN A 205 24.42 -9.02 -3.78
C GLN A 205 23.65 -9.68 -4.94
N VAL A 206 24.05 -9.35 -6.18
CA VAL A 206 23.52 -10.01 -7.38
C VAL A 206 23.84 -11.51 -7.34
N GLY A 207 22.87 -12.34 -7.72
CA GLY A 207 22.95 -13.81 -7.67
C GLY A 207 22.60 -14.41 -6.30
N GLN A 208 22.46 -13.59 -5.26
CA GLN A 208 22.06 -14.07 -3.93
C GLN A 208 20.58 -14.47 -3.93
N ARG A 209 20.27 -15.60 -3.28
CA ARG A 209 18.89 -16.01 -2.99
C ARG A 209 18.44 -15.41 -1.67
N VAL A 210 17.29 -14.76 -1.68
CA VAL A 210 16.72 -14.07 -0.51
C VAL A 210 15.33 -14.62 -0.19
N ALA A 211 15.01 -14.72 1.10
CA ALA A 211 13.69 -15.09 1.59
C ALA A 211 12.85 -13.83 1.84
N ALA A 212 11.52 -14.01 1.86
CA ALA A 212 10.61 -12.94 2.25
C ALA A 212 10.91 -12.46 3.68
N GLY A 213 10.87 -11.15 3.89
CA GLY A 213 11.12 -10.51 5.19
C GLY A 213 12.59 -10.21 5.50
N THR A 214 13.56 -10.71 4.72
CA THR A 214 14.99 -10.40 4.96
C THR A 214 15.31 -8.95 4.60
N PRO A 215 15.91 -8.13 5.49
CA PRO A 215 16.27 -6.75 5.16
C PRO A 215 17.41 -6.71 4.14
N LEU A 216 17.15 -6.12 2.97
CA LEU A 216 18.11 -6.08 1.86
C LEU A 216 18.81 -4.74 1.74
N MET A 217 18.11 -3.65 2.07
CA MET A 217 18.60 -2.29 1.95
C MET A 217 17.97 -1.40 3.03
N ALA A 218 18.67 -0.37 3.47
CA ALA A 218 18.16 0.66 4.38
C ALA A 218 18.23 2.03 3.69
N VAL A 219 17.11 2.74 3.65
CA VAL A 219 16.98 4.09 3.11
C VAL A 219 16.71 5.06 4.25
N VAL A 220 17.45 6.17 4.29
CA VAL A 220 17.33 7.20 5.33
C VAL A 220 16.92 8.53 4.69
N PRO A 221 15.72 9.06 4.98
CA PRO A 221 15.31 10.40 4.59
C PRO A 221 16.04 11.44 5.47
N LEU A 222 17.01 12.15 4.89
CA LEU A 222 17.83 13.13 5.61
C LEU A 222 17.11 14.47 5.86
N ASP A 223 15.96 14.69 5.25
CA ASP A 223 15.10 15.87 5.42
C ASP A 223 14.30 15.84 6.74
N GLN A 224 14.28 14.71 7.44
CA GLN A 224 13.45 14.46 8.63
C GLN A 224 14.25 13.85 9.79
N VAL A 225 15.51 14.25 9.92
CA VAL A 225 16.37 13.85 11.05
C VAL A 225 16.08 14.70 12.28
N TRP A 226 16.28 14.12 13.45
CA TRP A 226 16.20 14.79 14.75
C TRP A 226 17.48 14.54 15.54
N VAL A 227 17.62 15.18 16.70
CA VAL A 227 18.74 14.93 17.61
C VAL A 227 18.21 14.33 18.90
N ASP A 228 18.79 13.20 19.30
CA ASP A 228 18.58 12.62 20.61
C ASP A 228 19.73 13.08 21.52
N ALA A 229 19.42 14.00 22.43
CA ALA A 229 20.38 14.62 23.34
C ALA A 229 20.19 14.11 24.77
N ASN A 230 21.21 13.48 25.33
CA ASN A 230 21.18 12.85 26.64
C ASN A 230 21.57 13.86 27.72
N PHE A 231 20.57 14.39 28.43
CA PHE A 231 20.78 15.29 29.56
C PHE A 231 20.76 14.53 30.89
N LYS A 232 21.56 14.98 31.86
CA LYS A 232 21.52 14.43 33.21
C LYS A 232 20.17 14.76 33.84
N GLU A 233 19.64 13.86 34.67
CA GLU A 233 18.36 14.01 35.37
C GLU A 233 18.18 15.39 36.03
N VAL A 234 19.25 15.93 36.63
CA VAL A 234 19.26 17.25 37.28
C VAL A 234 19.07 18.42 36.32
N GLN A 235 19.51 18.29 35.06
CA GLN A 235 19.45 19.35 34.03
C GLN A 235 18.05 19.49 33.41
N ILE A 236 17.19 18.47 33.56
CA ILE A 236 15.87 18.41 32.91
C ILE A 236 14.79 19.11 33.73
N THR A 237 15.07 19.45 34.98
CA THR A 237 14.13 20.04 35.95
C THR A 237 13.29 21.19 35.37
N HIS A 238 13.92 22.11 34.63
CA HIS A 238 13.28 23.28 34.03
C HIS A 238 13.08 23.15 32.51
N MET A 239 13.39 21.98 31.93
CA MET A 239 13.18 21.74 30.51
C MET A 239 11.70 21.51 30.22
N ARG A 240 11.21 22.09 29.13
CA ARG A 240 9.83 21.97 28.66
C ARG A 240 9.79 21.81 27.14
N ILE A 241 8.72 21.18 26.65
CA ILE A 241 8.49 21.05 25.21
C ILE A 241 8.30 22.43 24.58
N GLY A 242 8.91 22.63 23.42
CA GLY A 242 8.89 23.87 22.65
C GLY A 242 10.00 24.87 23.00
N GLN A 243 10.86 24.58 23.98
CA GLN A 243 12.01 25.43 24.28
C GLN A 243 12.99 25.48 23.10
N PRO A 244 13.56 26.66 22.77
CA PRO A 244 14.50 26.79 21.68
C PRO A 244 15.85 26.15 22.05
N VAL A 245 16.45 25.52 21.06
CA VAL A 245 17.70 24.78 21.20
C VAL A 245 18.65 25.22 20.09
N GLU A 246 19.89 25.52 20.49
CA GLU A 246 21.00 25.74 19.57
C GLU A 246 21.86 24.48 19.53
N LEU A 247 22.15 23.99 18.33
CA LEU A 247 22.94 22.78 18.12
C LEU A 247 24.12 23.06 17.19
N GLU A 248 25.27 22.49 17.51
CA GLU A 248 26.48 22.58 16.72
C GLU A 248 26.93 21.17 16.35
N ALA A 249 27.07 20.89 15.04
CA ALA A 249 27.57 19.61 14.57
C ALA A 249 29.09 19.64 14.49
N ASP A 250 29.75 18.63 15.06
CA ASP A 250 31.21 18.54 15.05
C ASP A 250 31.79 18.51 13.62
N VAL A 251 31.04 17.91 12.68
CA VAL A 251 31.45 17.80 11.27
C VAL A 251 31.56 19.15 10.55
N TYR A 252 30.77 20.15 10.96
CA TYR A 252 30.78 21.49 10.37
C TYR A 252 31.48 22.53 11.24
N GLY A 253 31.82 22.17 12.48
CA GLY A 253 32.42 23.05 13.49
C GLY A 253 31.49 24.19 13.90
N SER A 254 32.03 25.16 14.65
CA SER A 254 31.29 26.29 15.22
C SER A 254 30.76 27.32 14.20
N LYS A 255 30.97 27.08 12.90
CA LYS A 255 30.51 27.97 11.82
C LYS A 255 29.04 27.73 11.46
N VAL A 256 28.54 26.52 11.64
CA VAL A 256 27.17 26.13 11.29
C VAL A 256 26.40 25.84 12.57
N LYS A 257 25.44 26.70 12.87
CA LYS A 257 24.54 26.56 14.01
C LYS A 257 23.16 26.16 13.53
N TYR A 258 22.68 25.04 14.04
CA TYR A 258 21.32 24.58 13.81
C TYR A 258 20.42 25.12 14.91
N GLN A 259 19.26 25.61 14.51
CA GLN A 259 18.19 25.99 15.41
C GLN A 259 17.16 24.89 15.44
N GLY A 260 16.69 24.58 16.64
CA GLY A 260 15.70 23.55 16.88
C GLY A 260 14.82 23.90 18.07
N HIS A 261 13.95 22.96 18.40
CA HIS A 261 13.14 23.04 19.60
C HIS A 261 12.98 21.66 20.24
N VAL A 262 12.78 21.65 21.55
CA VAL A 262 12.49 20.42 22.29
C VAL A 262 11.14 19.88 21.81
N GLU A 263 11.17 18.71 21.16
CA GLU A 263 9.97 18.02 20.67
C GLU A 263 9.34 17.20 21.80
N GLY A 264 10.18 16.52 22.60
CA GLY A 264 9.72 15.66 23.68
C GLY A 264 10.83 15.04 24.49
N PHE A 265 10.44 14.38 25.57
CA PHE A 265 11.31 13.61 26.46
C PHE A 265 11.07 12.12 26.21
N SER A 266 12.13 11.31 26.19
CA SER A 266 11.99 9.86 26.20
C SER A 266 11.27 9.40 27.46
N ALA A 267 10.49 8.33 27.36
CA ALA A 267 9.77 7.74 28.51
C ALA A 267 10.70 6.97 29.48
N GLY A 268 11.99 6.84 29.15
CA GLY A 268 12.97 6.15 29.99
C GLY A 268 14.41 6.40 29.56
N THR A 269 15.34 6.08 30.46
CA THR A 269 16.78 6.29 30.28
C THR A 269 17.39 5.18 29.43
N GLY A 270 18.55 5.44 28.82
CA GLY A 270 19.25 4.42 28.02
C GLY A 270 19.56 3.12 28.80
N ALA A 271 19.80 3.22 30.12
CA ALA A 271 20.01 2.06 30.99
C ALA A 271 18.74 1.21 31.17
N ALA A 272 17.57 1.84 31.22
CA ALA A 272 16.29 1.14 31.39
C ALA A 272 15.89 0.34 30.14
N PHE A 273 16.29 0.79 28.94
CA PHE A 273 16.00 0.13 27.67
C PHE A 273 17.17 -0.69 27.10
N SER A 274 18.26 -0.84 27.85
CA SER A 274 19.41 -1.65 27.43
C SER A 274 19.06 -3.14 27.41
N LEU A 275 19.51 -3.86 26.38
CA LEU A 275 19.44 -5.32 26.30
C LEU A 275 20.16 -6.01 27.47
N LEU A 276 21.17 -5.35 28.03
CA LEU A 276 21.95 -5.80 29.19
C LEU A 276 21.99 -4.67 30.23
N PRO A 277 21.00 -4.58 31.12
CA PRO A 277 21.00 -3.58 32.18
C PRO A 277 22.05 -3.94 33.25
N ALA A 278 22.67 -2.92 33.84
CA ALA A 278 23.62 -3.13 34.91
C ALA A 278 22.90 -3.75 36.13
N GLN A 279 23.29 -4.95 36.54
CA GLN A 279 22.78 -5.60 37.75
C GLN A 279 23.75 -5.39 38.90
N ASN A 280 23.27 -4.78 39.99
CA ASN A 280 24.05 -4.58 41.21
C ASN A 280 24.03 -5.88 42.04
N ALA A 281 24.84 -6.86 41.62
CA ALA A 281 24.83 -8.21 42.18
C ALA A 281 25.56 -8.36 43.54
N THR A 282 26.26 -7.33 44.05
CA THR A 282 27.21 -7.47 45.17
C THR A 282 26.93 -6.58 46.40
N GLY A 283 25.72 -6.03 46.55
CA GLY A 283 25.29 -5.38 47.79
C GLY A 283 25.90 -4.00 48.11
N ASN A 284 26.75 -3.45 47.24
CA ASN A 284 27.23 -2.06 47.35
C ASN A 284 26.47 -1.17 46.35
N TRP A 285 25.35 -0.60 46.76
CA TRP A 285 24.54 0.28 45.91
C TRP A 285 25.10 1.71 45.91
N ILE A 286 25.38 2.26 44.74
CA ILE A 286 25.82 3.65 44.53
C ILE A 286 24.80 4.34 43.62
N LYS A 287 24.28 5.50 44.06
CA LYS A 287 23.40 6.33 43.22
C LYS A 287 24.20 6.95 42.08
N VAL A 288 23.91 6.55 40.84
CA VAL A 288 24.51 7.11 39.63
C VAL A 288 23.47 7.96 38.92
N VAL A 289 23.83 9.21 38.58
CA VAL A 289 22.96 10.13 37.83
C VAL A 289 22.68 9.52 36.47
N GLN A 290 21.40 9.35 36.15
CA GLN A 290 20.98 8.82 34.86
C GLN A 290 20.86 9.95 33.83
N ARG A 291 21.01 9.58 32.56
CA ARG A 291 20.75 10.48 31.44
C ARG A 291 19.43 10.10 30.78
N LEU A 292 18.59 11.10 30.53
CA LEU A 292 17.34 10.94 29.82
C LEU A 292 17.47 11.57 28.43
N PRO A 293 17.20 10.81 27.35
CA PRO A 293 17.19 11.37 26.00
C PRO A 293 16.08 12.41 25.85
N VAL A 294 16.47 13.59 25.38
CA VAL A 294 15.58 14.69 24.97
C VAL A 294 15.63 14.75 23.45
N ARG A 295 14.46 14.60 22.83
CA ARG A 295 14.31 14.64 21.38
C ARG A 295 14.15 16.08 20.92
N ILE A 296 14.99 16.49 19.98
CA ILE A 296 15.05 17.86 19.48
C ILE A 296 14.78 17.85 17.98
N ALA A 297 13.74 18.58 17.57
CA ALA A 297 13.42 18.78 16.17
C ALA A 297 14.26 19.92 15.60
N LEU A 298 14.77 19.74 14.39
CA LEU A 298 15.64 20.68 13.68
C LEU A 298 14.85 21.47 12.62
N ASP A 299 15.34 22.66 12.28
CA ASP A 299 14.81 23.42 11.15
C ASP A 299 15.09 22.74 9.79
N ALA A 300 14.03 22.56 9.00
CA ALA A 300 14.10 21.85 7.72
C ALA A 300 14.89 22.61 6.62
N GLN A 301 14.99 23.94 6.69
CA GLN A 301 15.78 24.71 5.73
C GLN A 301 17.28 24.53 5.98
N GLN A 302 17.69 24.59 7.25
CA GLN A 302 19.09 24.39 7.64
C GLN A 302 19.58 22.97 7.34
N LEU A 303 18.70 21.97 7.49
CA LEU A 303 18.99 20.59 7.08
C LEU A 303 19.21 20.44 5.56
N LYS A 304 18.53 21.25 4.73
CA LYS A 304 18.74 21.22 3.27
C LYS A 304 20.06 21.85 2.86
N GLU A 305 20.45 22.94 3.51
CA GLU A 305 21.71 23.64 3.25
C GLU A 305 22.91 22.82 3.75
N HIS A 306 22.78 22.21 4.92
CA HIS A 306 23.82 21.43 5.59
C HIS A 306 23.27 20.09 6.07
N PRO A 307 23.23 19.06 5.18
CA PRO A 307 22.62 17.78 5.49
C PRO A 307 23.40 17.01 6.55
N LEU A 308 22.73 16.74 7.68
CA LEU A 308 23.25 15.90 8.75
C LEU A 308 23.06 14.42 8.42
N ARG A 309 24.00 13.59 8.86
CA ARG A 309 23.91 12.12 8.73
C ARG A 309 23.58 11.52 10.08
N VAL A 310 22.75 10.46 10.07
CA VAL A 310 22.41 9.70 11.27
C VAL A 310 23.69 9.13 11.90
N GLY A 311 23.81 9.27 13.22
CA GLY A 311 24.93 8.83 14.03
C GLY A 311 26.03 9.87 14.27
N LEU A 312 25.97 11.05 13.64
CA LEU A 312 26.93 12.13 13.92
C LEU A 312 26.70 12.73 15.31
N SER A 313 27.79 13.08 15.99
CA SER A 313 27.78 13.77 17.28
C SER A 313 27.50 15.27 17.13
N MET A 314 26.85 15.84 18.14
CA MET A 314 26.53 17.26 18.22
C MET A 314 26.67 17.77 19.65
N ASN A 315 26.99 19.06 19.78
CA ASN A 315 26.83 19.80 21.03
C ASN A 315 25.47 20.50 21.02
N VAL A 316 24.75 20.41 22.14
CA VAL A 316 23.39 20.91 22.27
C VAL A 316 23.32 21.87 23.43
N THR A 317 22.72 23.04 23.22
CA THR A 317 22.45 24.05 24.25
C THR A 317 20.98 24.42 24.23
N VAL A 318 20.28 24.14 25.33
CA VAL A 318 18.84 24.42 25.50
C VAL A 318 18.67 25.69 26.32
N ASP A 319 17.83 26.62 25.87
CA ASP A 319 17.44 27.80 26.65
C ASP A 319 16.24 27.48 27.55
N VAL A 320 16.48 27.45 28.86
CA VAL A 320 15.47 27.09 29.87
C VAL A 320 14.80 28.31 30.53
N ARG A 321 14.92 29.52 29.95
CA ARG A 321 14.31 30.75 30.53
C ARG A 321 12.79 30.73 30.56
N LYS A 322 12.17 30.04 29.60
CA LYS A 322 10.71 29.98 29.45
C LYS A 322 10.20 28.61 29.87
N GLU A 323 9.56 28.54 31.02
CA GLU A 323 8.96 27.31 31.57
C GLU A 323 7.48 27.13 31.18
N GLU A 324 7.00 27.87 30.19
CA GLU A 324 5.58 27.94 29.79
C GLU A 324 5.08 26.68 29.06
N GLY A 325 5.97 25.78 28.63
CA GLY A 325 5.65 24.55 27.90
C GLY A 325 5.22 23.39 28.79
N ALA A 326 4.57 22.37 28.20
CA ALA A 326 4.22 21.15 28.91
C ALA A 326 5.46 20.27 29.19
N ALA A 327 5.47 19.55 30.32
CA ALA A 327 6.52 18.59 30.66
C ALA A 327 6.36 17.24 29.92
N MET A 328 5.17 16.96 29.36
CA MET A 328 4.89 15.77 28.55
C MET A 328 3.94 16.12 27.40
N VAL A 329 4.11 15.42 26.27
CA VAL A 329 3.23 15.56 25.09
C VAL A 329 1.85 14.99 25.43
N THR A 330 0.80 15.82 25.39
CA THR A 330 -0.59 15.39 25.72
C THR A 330 -1.45 15.07 24.49
N ALA A 331 -1.02 15.43 23.28
CA ALA A 331 -1.70 15.12 22.03
C ALA A 331 -0.70 15.02 20.86
N ALA A 332 -0.85 13.99 20.03
CA ALA A 332 0.00 13.73 18.88
C ALA A 332 -0.44 14.56 17.67
N ASN A 333 0.22 15.70 17.42
CA ASN A 333 0.17 16.39 16.13
C ASN A 333 1.27 15.86 15.18
N ALA A 334 1.49 14.55 15.17
CA ALA A 334 2.47 13.93 14.29
C ALA A 334 1.84 13.68 12.91
N ARG A 335 2.49 14.16 11.84
CA ARG A 335 2.12 13.76 10.48
C ARG A 335 2.50 12.28 10.30
N PRO A 336 1.57 11.40 9.90
CA PRO A 336 1.90 10.00 9.69
C PRO A 336 2.86 9.87 8.50
N LEU A 337 3.92 9.09 8.67
CA LEU A 337 4.77 8.65 7.54
C LEU A 337 3.96 7.64 6.72
N GLN A 338 3.60 8.02 5.50
CA GLN A 338 2.83 7.20 4.57
C GLN A 338 3.59 7.04 3.25
N THR A 339 3.33 5.93 2.56
CA THR A 339 3.89 5.65 1.23
C THR A 339 2.80 5.11 0.32
N ASP A 340 2.58 5.80 -0.80
CA ASP A 340 1.53 5.46 -1.77
C ASP A 340 2.10 4.64 -2.94
N VAL A 341 3.39 4.30 -2.87
CA VAL A 341 4.15 3.61 -3.94
C VAL A 341 3.51 2.29 -4.34
N TYR A 342 2.83 1.62 -3.42
CA TYR A 342 2.22 0.31 -3.64
C TYR A 342 0.78 0.36 -4.15
N ASP A 343 0.09 1.51 -4.04
CA ASP A 343 -1.32 1.62 -4.42
C ASP A 343 -1.54 1.47 -5.93
N LYS A 344 -0.58 1.98 -6.72
CA LYS A 344 -0.60 1.85 -8.17
C LYS A 344 -0.61 0.39 -8.63
N VAL A 345 0.09 -0.50 -7.92
CA VAL A 345 0.16 -1.92 -8.28
C VAL A 345 -1.20 -2.59 -8.16
N ALA A 346 -1.99 -2.23 -7.15
CA ALA A 346 -3.34 -2.76 -6.99
C ALA A 346 -4.28 -2.27 -8.11
N GLN A 347 -4.15 -1.00 -8.51
CA GLN A 347 -4.92 -0.42 -9.60
C GLN A 347 -4.59 -1.08 -10.95
N ASP A 348 -3.30 -1.26 -11.26
CA ASP A 348 -2.85 -1.90 -12.50
C ASP A 348 -3.38 -3.35 -12.63
N ALA A 349 -3.45 -4.10 -11.51
CA ALA A 349 -4.03 -5.44 -11.46
C ALA A 349 -5.53 -5.42 -11.81
N ASP A 350 -6.27 -4.46 -11.26
CA ASP A 350 -7.72 -4.33 -11.46
C ASP A 350 -8.05 -3.91 -12.90
N GLU A 351 -7.26 -3.03 -13.49
CA GLU A 351 -7.37 -2.66 -14.90
C GLU A 351 -7.10 -3.85 -15.83
N LEU A 352 -6.10 -4.67 -15.52
CA LEU A 352 -5.79 -5.89 -16.28
C LEU A 352 -6.93 -6.91 -16.22
N ILE A 353 -7.47 -7.16 -15.03
CA ILE A 353 -8.63 -8.03 -14.82
C ILE A 353 -9.84 -7.52 -15.61
N ALA A 354 -10.17 -6.23 -15.49
CA ALA A 354 -11.28 -5.63 -16.20
C ALA A 354 -11.12 -5.74 -17.72
N ARG A 355 -9.89 -5.54 -18.22
CA ARG A 355 -9.55 -5.70 -19.64
C ARG A 355 -9.80 -7.14 -20.09
N ILE A 356 -9.27 -8.14 -19.39
CA ILE A 356 -9.44 -9.56 -19.75
C ILE A 356 -10.92 -9.95 -19.76
N ILE A 357 -11.67 -9.53 -18.75
CA ILE A 357 -13.12 -9.79 -18.69
C ILE A 357 -13.83 -9.14 -19.89
N SER A 358 -13.56 -7.87 -20.20
CA SER A 358 -14.23 -7.16 -21.31
C SER A 358 -13.97 -7.80 -22.68
N VAL A 359 -12.71 -8.18 -22.95
CA VAL A 359 -12.30 -8.80 -24.22
C VAL A 359 -12.97 -10.17 -24.39
N ASN A 360 -13.07 -10.95 -23.32
CA ASN A 360 -13.65 -12.30 -23.38
C ASN A 360 -15.18 -12.31 -23.28
N ASN A 361 -15.79 -11.26 -22.71
CA ASN A 361 -17.25 -11.09 -22.62
C ASN A 361 -17.88 -10.60 -23.94
N GLY A 362 -17.11 -10.52 -25.04
CA GLY A 362 -17.61 -10.13 -26.35
C GLY A 362 -17.53 -8.63 -26.65
N GLY A 363 -16.89 -7.85 -25.78
CA GLY A 363 -16.53 -6.46 -26.03
C GLY A 363 -15.36 -6.36 -27.00
N ARG A 364 -15.54 -5.59 -28.08
CA ARG A 364 -14.40 -5.03 -28.82
C ARG A 364 -13.57 -4.21 -27.82
N THR A 365 -12.28 -4.47 -27.78
CA THR A 365 -11.30 -3.76 -26.96
C THR A 365 -11.52 -2.24 -27.06
N PRO A 366 -11.57 -1.48 -25.95
CA PRO A 366 -11.30 -0.06 -26.03
C PRO A 366 -9.87 0.07 -26.54
N ALA A 367 -9.69 0.70 -27.70
CA ALA A 367 -8.36 1.02 -28.20
C ALA A 367 -7.60 1.82 -27.12
N PRO A 368 -6.28 1.62 -26.96
CA PRO A 368 -5.49 2.45 -26.04
C PRO A 368 -5.70 3.91 -26.41
N ALA A 369 -6.06 4.72 -25.41
CA ALA A 369 -6.24 6.16 -25.58
C ALA A 369 -4.95 6.74 -26.17
N ALA A 370 -5.02 7.22 -27.42
CA ALA A 370 -3.94 7.94 -28.04
C ALA A 370 -3.61 9.20 -27.19
N PRO A 371 -2.34 9.56 -27.02
CA PRO A 371 -1.96 10.77 -26.30
C PRO A 371 -2.61 11.97 -26.99
N GLY A 372 -3.29 12.80 -26.20
CA GLY A 372 -4.12 13.91 -26.66
C GLY A 372 -3.42 14.77 -27.71
N GLY A 373 -3.91 14.68 -28.95
CA GLY A 373 -3.61 15.65 -29.99
C GLY A 373 -4.25 16.98 -29.62
N ALA A 374 -3.40 17.97 -29.35
CA ALA A 374 -3.79 19.35 -29.11
C ALA A 374 -4.72 19.84 -30.23
N SER A 375 -5.94 20.21 -29.85
CA SER A 375 -6.81 21.05 -30.66
C SER A 375 -6.18 22.45 -30.72
N ALA A 376 -5.53 22.77 -31.84
CA ALA A 376 -5.16 24.13 -32.20
C ALA A 376 -5.78 24.46 -33.55
N ALA A 377 -7.08 24.71 -33.55
CA ALA A 377 -7.78 25.36 -34.65
C ALA A 377 -8.06 26.83 -34.30
N ARG A 378 -7.40 27.69 -35.08
CA ARG A 378 -8.00 28.88 -35.72
C ARG A 378 -7.92 30.22 -34.98
N ALA A 379 -6.91 31.02 -35.33
CA ALA A 379 -7.03 32.47 -35.46
C ALA A 379 -6.07 32.97 -36.54
N ALA A 380 -6.53 32.95 -37.80
CA ALA A 380 -5.90 33.68 -38.89
C ALA A 380 -6.56 35.07 -38.96
N ALA A 381 -5.84 36.11 -38.54
CA ALA A 381 -6.18 37.50 -38.80
C ALA A 381 -5.01 38.15 -39.56
N LYS A 382 -5.29 38.48 -40.82
CA LYS A 382 -4.45 39.17 -41.81
C LYS A 382 -4.36 40.65 -41.44
N PRO A 383 -3.22 41.34 -41.60
CA PRO A 383 -3.23 42.78 -41.83
C PRO A 383 -2.99 43.07 -43.32
N ALA A 384 -3.89 43.86 -43.91
CA ALA A 384 -3.66 44.57 -45.16
C ALA A 384 -3.24 46.00 -44.82
N ASN A 385 -2.13 46.44 -45.44
CA ASN A 385 -1.67 47.79 -45.74
C ASN A 385 -2.23 49.00 -44.95
N THR A 386 -1.32 49.73 -44.32
CA THR A 386 -0.86 51.07 -44.79
C THR A 386 0.55 51.33 -44.29
#